data_AF-A0A8T4BPW0-F1
#
_entry.id   AF-A0A8T4BPW0-F1
#
_cell.length_a   1.000
_cell.length_b   1.000
_cell.length_c   1.000
_cell.angle_alpha   90.00
_cell.angle_beta   90.00
_cell.angle_gamma   90.00
#
_symmetry.space_group_name_H-M   'P 1'
#
loop_
_entity.id
_entity.type
_entity.pdbx_description
1 polymer ?
#
loop_
_entity_poly.entity_id
_entity_poly.type
_entity_poly.pdbx_seq_one_letter_code
_entity_poly.pdbx_strand_id
1 'polypeptide(L)' 'SGELLRLNIGTAPVLGKVTKIKSKTAEIELRRPACIFVGGNVAISRRIAERWRLIGAGIVG' A
#
# COMPACT_ATOMS: atom_id res chain seq x y z
N SER A 1 1.22 -0.08 13.92
CA SER A 1 0.89 -1.19 13.00
C SER A 1 -0.60 -1.49 13.12
N GLY A 2 -1.24 -1.98 12.05
CA GLY A 2 -2.69 -2.26 12.03
C GLY A 2 -3.57 -1.28 11.23
N GLU A 3 -3.01 -0.17 10.72
CA GLU A 3 -3.73 0.76 9.86
C GLU A 3 -3.99 0.15 8.47
N LEU A 4 -5.16 0.46 7.90
CA LEU A 4 -5.51 0.11 6.51
C LEU A 4 -5.11 1.24 5.57
N LEU A 5 -4.23 0.92 4.62
CA LEU A 5 -3.83 1.80 3.54
C LEU A 5 -4.50 1.35 2.24
N ARG A 6 -4.71 2.30 1.32
CA ARG A 6 -5.07 1.98 -0.06
C ARG A 6 -3.82 2.01 -0.90
N LEU A 7 -3.48 0.87 -1.48
CA LEU A 7 -2.40 0.71 -2.44
C LEU A 7 -2.99 0.77 -3.85
N ASN A 8 -2.40 1.57 -4.73
CA ASN A 8 -2.63 1.49 -6.16
C ASN A 8 -1.48 0.70 -6.77
N ILE A 9 -1.76 -0.55 -7.13
CA ILE A 9 -0.83 -1.47 -7.78
C ILE A 9 -1.18 -1.45 -9.28
N GLY A 10 -0.37 -0.76 -10.08
CA GLY A 10 -0.78 -0.38 -11.44
C GLY A 10 -2.09 0.43 -11.40
N THR A 11 -3.14 -0.07 -12.06
CA THR A 11 -4.48 0.55 -12.05
C THR A 11 -5.40 0.02 -10.96
N ALA A 12 -4.99 -1.01 -10.20
CA ALA A 12 -5.84 -1.70 -9.25
C ALA A 12 -5.77 -1.06 -7.84
N PRO A 13 -6.88 -0.51 -7.31
CA PRO A 13 -6.95 -0.05 -5.93
C PRO A 13 -7.22 -1.22 -4.98
N VAL A 14 -6.29 -1.49 -4.07
CA VAL A 14 -6.34 -2.61 -3.13
C VAL A 14 -6.13 -2.09 -1.71
N LEU A 15 -6.95 -2.54 -0.77
CA LEU A 15 -6.72 -2.25 0.65
C LEU A 15 -5.70 -3.22 1.21
N GLY A 16 -4.74 -2.70 1.97
CA GLY A 16 -3.72 -3.50 2.65
C GLY A 16 -3.58 -3.08 4.11
N LYS A 17 -3.36 -4.07 4.99
CA LYS A 17 -3.08 -3.85 6.41
C LYS A 17 -1.57 -3.79 6.61
N VAL A 18 -1.08 -2.72 7.24
CA VAL A 18 0.34 -2.62 7.58
C VAL A 18 0.66 -3.55 8.75
N THR A 19 1.45 -4.59 8.49
CA THR A 19 1.83 -5.58 9.51
C THR A 19 3.12 -5.18 10.21
N LYS A 20 4.12 -4.70 9.45
CA LYS A 20 5.43 -4.33 9.97
C LYS A 20 5.99 -3.11 9.25
N ILE A 21 6.69 -2.26 10.00
CA ILE A 21 7.42 -1.12 9.45
C ILE A 21 8.87 -1.24 9.93
N LYS A 22 9.80 -1.11 8.99
CA LYS A 22 11.23 -0.89 9.23
C LYS A 22 11.61 0.42 8.53
N SER A 23 12.81 0.93 8.84
CA SER A 23 13.28 2.25 8.37
C SER A 23 12.89 2.60 6.92
N LYS A 24 13.20 1.73 5.95
CA LYS A 24 12.93 1.97 4.51
C LYS A 24 11.98 0.94 3.88
N THR A 25 11.41 0.04 4.67
CA THR A 25 10.56 -1.04 4.14
C THR A 25 9.30 -1.22 4.98
N ALA A 26 8.19 -1.54 4.31
CA ALA A 26 6.93 -1.83 4.96
C ALA A 26 6.41 -3.17 4.45
N GLU A 27 5.97 -4.03 5.37
CA GLU A 27 5.26 -5.26 5.05
C GLU A 27 3.77 -4.98 5.14
N ILE A 28 3.04 -5.30 4.06
CA ILE A 28 1.62 -5.00 3.92
C ILE A 28 0.89 -6.25 3.45
N GLU A 29 -0.08 -6.69 4.22
CA GLU A 29 -0.96 -7.79 3.88
C GLU A 29 -2.14 -7.28 3.06
N LEU A 30 -2.29 -7.77 1.83
CA LEU A 30 -3.38 -7.37 0.95
C LEU A 30 -4.69 -8.03 1.38
N ARG A 31 -5.77 -7.25 1.50
CA ARG A 31 -7.09 -7.78 1.88
C ARG A 31 -7.73 -8.62 0.77
N ARG A 32 -7.35 -8.38 -0.48
CA ARG A 32 -7.73 -9.17 -1.65
C ARG A 32 -6.48 -9.43 -2.49
N PRO A 33 -6.34 -10.61 -3.11
CA PRO A 33 -5.23 -10.88 -4.02
C PRO A 33 -5.16 -9.84 -5.14
N ALA A 34 -3.94 -9.49 -5.55
CA ALA A 34 -3.69 -8.59 -6.65
C ALA A 34 -2.49 -9.08 -7.45
N CYS A 35 -2.53 -8.91 -8.77
CA CYS A 35 -1.36 -9.15 -9.61
C CYS A 35 -0.32 -8.05 -9.36
N ILE A 36 0.91 -8.45 -9.09
CA ILE A 36 2.01 -7.54 -8.78
C ILE A 36 3.32 -8.14 -9.28
N PHE A 37 4.22 -7.29 -9.74
CA PHE A 37 5.53 -7.68 -10.22
C PHE A 37 6.61 -7.14 -9.28
N VAL A 38 7.64 -7.94 -9.02
CA VAL A 38 8.84 -7.48 -8.31
C VAL A 38 9.44 -6.31 -9.09
N GLY A 39 9.84 -5.25 -8.37
CA GLY A 39 10.29 -3.99 -8.98
C GLY A 39 9.17 -3.07 -9.46
N GLY A 40 7.91 -3.48 -9.33
CA GLY A 40 6.75 -2.65 -9.71
C GLY A 40 6.55 -1.45 -8.80
N ASN A 41 6.09 -0.33 -9.37
CA ASN A 41 5.75 0.87 -8.62
C ASN A 41 4.36 0.74 -7.95
N VAL A 42 4.25 1.20 -6.71
CA VAL A 42 3.01 1.23 -5.94
C VAL A 42 2.81 2.60 -5.32
N ALA A 43 1.64 3.20 -5.53
CA ALA A 43 1.26 4.42 -4.82
C ALA A 43 0.50 4.11 -3.54
N ILE A 44 0.82 4.83 -2.47
CA ILE A 44 0.31 4.58 -1.11
C ILE A 44 -0.58 5.74 -0.71
N SER A 45 -1.84 5.45 -0.44
CA SER A 45 -2.81 6.43 0.04
C SER A 45 -3.29 6.11 1.46
N ARG A 46 -3.46 7.14 2.27
CA ARG A 46 -4.01 7.08 3.63
C ARG A 46 -5.40 7.70 3.66
N ARG A 47 -6.30 7.16 4.46
CA ARG A 47 -7.61 7.79 4.71
C ARG A 47 -7.43 8.89 5.75
N ILE A 48 -7.69 10.14 5.37
CA ILE A 48 -7.63 11.30 6.25
C ILE A 48 -9.02 11.95 6.19
N ALA A 49 -9.73 11.94 7.32
CA ALA A 49 -11.18 12.17 7.37
C ALA A 49 -11.90 11.24 6.36
N GLU A 50 -12.73 11.81 5.48
CA GLU A 50 -13.53 11.05 4.51
C GLU A 50 -12.88 10.90 3.13
N ARG A 51 -11.57 11.20 2.98
CA ARG A 51 -10.90 11.14 1.68
C ARG A 51 -9.58 10.38 1.73
N TRP A 52 -9.28 9.68 0.64
CA TRP A 52 -7.96 9.10 0.41
C TRP A 52 -7.01 10.20 -0.05
N ARG A 53 -5.89 10.35 0.65
CA ARG A 53 -4.81 11.26 0.32
C ARG A 53 -3.58 10.45 -0.04
N LEU A 54 -2.92 10.80 -1.14
CA LEU A 54 -1.61 10.24 -1.50
C LEU A 54 -0.60 10.66 -0.42
N ILE A 55 0.09 9.69 0.17
CA ILE A 55 1.10 9.95 1.23
C ILE A 55 2.51 9.51 0.82
N GLY A 56 2.64 8.77 -0.28
CA GLY A 56 3.94 8.33 -0.78
C GLY A 56 3.82 7.30 -1.90
N ALA A 57 4.97 6.82 -2.35
CA ALA A 57 5.11 5.75 -3.31
C ALA A 57 6.27 4.84 -2.89
N GLY A 58 6.29 3.62 -3.42
CA GLY A 58 7.34 2.65 -3.18
C GLY A 58 7.47 1.66 -4.33
N ILE A 59 8.45 0.78 -4.18
CA ILE A 59 8.75 -0.30 -5.11
C ILE A 59 8.51 -1.62 -4.38
N VAL A 60 7.92 -2.57 -5.09
CA VAL A 60 7.71 -3.93 -4.60
C VAL A 60 9.06 -4.63 -4.54
N GLY A 61 9.50 -4.94 -3.33
CA GLY A 61 10.70 -5.73 -3.06
C GLY A 61 10.44 -7.23 -3.01
#